data_AF-A0A945CHH3-F1
#
_entry.id   AF-A0A945CHH3-F1
#
_cell.length_a   1.000
_cell.length_b   1.000
_cell.length_c   1.000
_cell.angle_alpha   90.00
_cell.angle_beta   90.00
_cell.angle_gamma   90.00
#
_symmetry.space_group_name_H-M   'P 1'
#
loop_
_entity.id
_entity.type
_entity.pdbx_description
1 polymer ?
#
loop_
_entity_poly.entity_id
_entity_poly.type
_entity_poly.pdbx_seq_one_letter_code
_entity_poly.pdbx_strand_id
1 'polypeptide(L)'
;MTAPNLKWSPTAVHQLREQMALSQEAFAEVVGTTRQTIINWEHGHQAPKKMASRLLSALASQVDRGEWGSGVEEEAIDPQLKELVLQTEDPEVTVQALVRMVRKLEAE
;
A
#
# COMPACT_ATOMS: atom_id res chain seq x y z
N MET A 1 24.94 12.15 19.22
CA MET A 1 23.74 12.89 18.78
C MET A 1 22.67 11.86 18.45
N THR A 2 21.58 11.83 19.22
CA THR A 2 20.57 10.75 19.24
C THR A 2 19.57 10.96 18.10
N ALA A 3 19.33 9.94 17.28
CA ALA A 3 18.39 10.01 16.15
C ALA A 3 16.98 10.41 16.64
N PRO A 4 16.25 11.28 15.91
CA PRO A 4 14.94 11.76 16.34
C PRO A 4 13.97 10.60 16.47
N ASN A 5 13.50 10.42 17.70
CA ASN A 5 12.47 9.49 18.11
C ASN A 5 11.10 10.15 17.78
N LEU A 6 10.15 9.37 17.26
CA LEU A 6 8.82 9.78 16.71
C LEU A 6 8.83 10.37 15.27
N LYS A 7 8.42 9.59 14.26
CA LYS A 7 8.16 10.15 12.90
C LYS A 7 6.98 9.52 12.13
N TRP A 8 6.11 8.76 12.79
CA TRP A 8 4.93 8.18 12.13
C TRP A 8 3.66 8.50 12.92
N SER A 9 2.93 9.51 12.45
CA SER A 9 1.57 9.81 12.93
C SER A 9 0.55 8.88 12.27
N PRO A 10 -0.67 8.74 12.83
CA PRO A 10 -1.71 7.92 12.24
C PRO A 10 -2.01 8.29 10.78
N THR A 11 -2.12 9.60 10.51
CA THR A 11 -2.31 10.15 9.17
C THR A 11 -1.14 9.83 8.24
N ALA A 12 0.10 9.90 8.72
CA ALA A 12 1.27 9.59 7.89
C ALA A 12 1.30 8.11 7.48
N VAL A 13 0.97 7.19 8.40
CA VAL A 13 0.89 5.74 8.09
C VAL A 13 -0.17 5.48 7.03
N HIS A 14 -1.36 6.09 7.20
CA HIS A 14 -2.46 5.99 6.25
C HIS A 14 -2.07 6.53 4.87
N GLN A 15 -1.47 7.72 4.81
CA GLN A 15 -1.04 8.35 3.56
C GLN A 15 0.01 7.52 2.82
N LEU A 16 1.01 6.99 3.52
CA LEU A 16 2.01 6.12 2.89
C LEU A 16 1.34 4.88 2.27
N ARG A 17 0.38 4.27 2.96
CA ARG A 17 -0.35 3.12 2.45
C ARG A 17 -1.17 3.47 1.19
N GLU A 18 -1.88 4.59 1.21
CA GLU A 18 -2.66 5.06 0.06
C GLU A 18 -1.76 5.41 -1.14
N GLN A 19 -0.61 6.06 -0.92
CA GLN A 19 0.39 6.31 -1.97
C GLN A 19 0.92 5.01 -2.61
N MET A 20 0.92 3.92 -1.84
CA MET A 20 1.31 2.61 -2.33
C MET A 20 0.16 1.84 -2.99
N ALA A 21 -1.06 2.41 -3.01
CA ALA A 21 -2.30 1.80 -3.51
C ALA A 21 -2.63 0.43 -2.87
N LEU A 22 -2.27 0.25 -1.60
CA LEU A 22 -2.45 -1.02 -0.89
C LEU A 22 -3.66 -0.98 0.07
N SER A 23 -4.37 -2.11 0.17
CA SER A 23 -5.29 -2.32 1.29
C SER A 23 -4.52 -2.51 2.61
N GLN A 24 -5.15 -2.26 3.76
CA GLN A 24 -4.53 -2.44 5.08
C GLN A 24 -3.91 -3.84 5.28
N GLU A 25 -4.53 -4.89 4.74
CA GLU A 25 -3.99 -6.25 4.77
C GLU A 25 -2.68 -6.37 3.97
N ALA A 26 -2.67 -5.94 2.71
CA ALA A 26 -1.49 -6.03 1.85
C ALA A 26 -0.34 -5.17 2.37
N PHE A 27 -0.66 -4.01 2.94
CA PHE A 27 0.34 -3.17 3.59
C PHE A 27 0.91 -3.82 4.87
N ALA A 28 0.08 -4.55 5.62
CA ALA A 28 0.54 -5.31 6.78
C ALA A 28 1.55 -6.39 6.39
N GLU A 29 1.31 -7.11 5.29
CA GLU A 29 2.24 -8.10 4.73
C GLU A 29 3.60 -7.46 4.36
N VAL A 30 3.57 -6.32 3.65
CA VAL A 30 4.80 -5.57 3.29
C VAL A 30 5.58 -5.12 4.52
N VAL A 31 4.87 -4.69 5.58
CA VAL A 31 5.47 -4.22 6.83
C VAL A 31 5.88 -5.37 7.75
N GLY A 32 5.41 -6.60 7.49
CA GLY A 32 5.63 -7.77 8.35
C GLY A 32 4.85 -7.69 9.67
N THR A 33 3.59 -7.27 9.62
CA THR A 33 2.70 -7.16 10.77
C THR A 33 1.28 -7.63 10.41
N THR A 34 0.31 -7.43 11.31
CA THR A 34 -1.10 -7.81 11.06
C THR A 34 -1.93 -6.61 10.62
N ARG A 35 -3.02 -6.86 9.85
CA ARG A 35 -3.99 -5.81 9.51
C ARG A 35 -4.52 -5.05 10.72
N GLN A 36 -4.82 -5.74 11.82
CA GLN A 36 -5.27 -5.08 13.05
C GLN A 36 -4.22 -4.12 13.62
N THR A 37 -2.94 -4.43 13.47
CA THR A 37 -1.85 -3.54 13.89
C THR A 37 -1.82 -2.28 13.04
N ILE A 38 -2.01 -2.40 11.71
CA ILE A 38 -2.14 -1.25 10.81
C ILE A 38 -3.35 -0.39 11.17
N ILE A 39 -4.52 -1.00 11.42
CA ILE A 39 -5.72 -0.28 11.90
C ILE A 39 -5.42 0.50 13.18
N ASN A 40 -4.73 -0.12 14.15
CA ASN A 40 -4.39 0.55 15.40
C ASN A 40 -3.42 1.72 15.18
N TRP A 41 -2.51 1.62 14.21
CA TRP A 41 -1.61 2.72 13.85
C TRP A 41 -2.33 3.86 13.15
N GLU A 42 -3.15 3.57 12.14
CA GLU A 42 -3.89 4.56 11.36
C GLU A 42 -4.97 5.30 12.16
N HIS A 43 -5.49 4.70 13.23
CA HIS A 43 -6.40 5.36 14.17
C HIS A 43 -5.71 5.96 15.40
N GLY A 44 -4.40 5.75 15.56
CA GLY A 44 -3.63 6.28 16.69
C GLY A 44 -3.85 5.57 18.02
N HIS A 45 -4.48 4.40 18.02
CA HIS A 45 -4.57 3.54 19.21
C HIS A 45 -3.20 3.00 19.65
N GLN A 46 -2.25 2.85 18.70
CA GLN A 46 -0.89 2.44 18.98
C GLN A 46 0.08 3.10 17.99
N ALA A 47 1.29 3.45 18.43
CA ALA A 47 2.34 3.90 17.52
C ALA A 47 3.20 2.73 16.98
N PRO A 48 3.76 2.83 15.77
CA PRO A 48 4.77 1.90 15.29
C PRO A 48 5.99 1.87 16.21
N LYS A 49 6.46 0.66 16.54
CA LYS A 49 7.69 0.48 17.34
C LYS A 49 8.93 0.71 16.47
N LYS A 50 10.09 0.87 17.11
CA LYS A 50 11.38 1.23 16.47
C LYS A 50 11.68 0.51 15.14
N MET A 51 11.49 -0.81 15.07
CA MET A 51 11.77 -1.57 13.84
C MET A 51 10.77 -1.22 12.72
N ALA A 52 9.48 -1.25 13.03
CA ALA A 52 8.42 -0.86 12.10
C ALA A 52 8.61 0.58 11.61
N SER A 53 8.94 1.53 12.50
CA SER A 53 9.22 2.92 12.12
C SER A 53 10.38 3.06 11.14
N ARG A 54 11.41 2.21 11.26
CA ARG A 54 12.53 2.19 10.31
C ARG A 54 12.09 1.64 8.95
N LEU A 55 11.31 0.58 8.93
CA LEU A 55 10.79 -0.01 7.69
C LEU A 55 9.84 0.96 6.97
N LEU A 56 8.90 1.57 7.68
CA LEU A 56 8.02 2.61 7.15
C LEU A 56 8.83 3.78 6.54
N SER A 57 9.90 4.20 7.21
CA SER A 57 10.79 5.25 6.68
C SER A 57 11.52 4.82 5.40
N ALA A 58 11.92 3.54 5.30
CA ALA A 58 12.55 3.00 4.10
C ALA A 58 11.56 2.89 2.94
N LEU A 59 10.31 2.47 3.20
CA LEU A 59 9.23 2.43 2.21
C LEU A 59 8.88 3.83 1.71
N ALA A 60 8.70 4.79 2.61
CA ALA A 60 8.45 6.18 2.24
C ALA A 60 9.56 6.75 1.35
N SER A 61 10.81 6.43 1.67
CA SER A 61 11.95 6.87 0.84
C SER A 61 11.93 6.23 -0.56
N GLN A 62 11.43 5.01 -0.72
CA GLN A 62 11.27 4.36 -2.04
C GLN A 62 10.12 4.99 -2.84
N VAL A 63 9.00 5.26 -2.17
CA VAL A 63 7.85 5.97 -2.76
C VAL A 63 8.27 7.38 -3.22
N ASP A 64 9.00 8.13 -2.38
CA ASP A 64 9.51 9.47 -2.72
C ASP A 64 10.46 9.47 -3.93
N ARG A 65 11.20 8.38 -4.13
CA ARG A 65 12.08 8.20 -5.31
C ARG A 65 11.34 7.67 -6.55
N GLY A 66 10.03 7.39 -6.44
CA GLY A 66 9.25 6.77 -7.52
C GLY A 66 9.64 5.31 -7.81
N GLU A 67 10.35 4.65 -6.89
CA GLU A 67 10.82 3.28 -7.06
C GLU A 67 9.73 2.25 -6.71
N TRP A 68 8.75 2.66 -5.90
CA TRP A 68 7.56 1.85 -5.60
C TRP A 68 6.69 1.71 -6.86
N GLY A 69 6.40 0.47 -7.27
CA GLY A 69 5.63 0.20 -8.49
C GLY A 69 6.44 0.32 -9.78
N SER A 70 7.72 0.72 -9.76
CA SER A 70 8.56 0.76 -10.98
C SER A 70 8.94 -0.62 -11.53
N GLY A 71 8.63 -1.69 -10.79
CA GLY A 71 8.89 -3.09 -11.15
C GLY A 71 7.68 -3.87 -11.70
N VAL A 72 6.50 -3.23 -11.88
CA VAL A 72 5.51 -3.81 -12.79
C VAL A 72 5.96 -3.46 -14.21
N GLU A 73 6.69 -4.37 -14.84
CA GLU A 73 6.92 -4.30 -16.28
C GLU A 73 5.54 -4.13 -16.96
N GLU A 74 5.41 -3.09 -17.77
CA GLU A 74 4.19 -2.75 -18.51
C GLU A 74 3.69 -3.93 -19.40
N GLU A 75 4.56 -4.92 -19.63
CA GLU A 75 4.35 -6.19 -20.31
C GLU A 75 3.49 -7.20 -19.53
N ALA A 76 3.36 -7.06 -18.20
CA ALA A 76 2.62 -7.99 -17.35
C ALA A 76 1.16 -7.58 -17.08
N ILE A 77 0.73 -6.42 -17.58
CA ILE A 77 -0.69 -6.09 -17.61
C ILE A 77 -1.30 -6.92 -18.74
N ASP A 78 -2.12 -7.91 -18.37
CA ASP A 78 -2.91 -8.67 -19.33
C ASP A 78 -3.50 -7.71 -20.38
N PRO A 79 -3.23 -7.92 -21.69
CA PRO A 79 -3.72 -7.03 -22.74
C PRO A 79 -5.22 -6.74 -22.64
N GLN A 80 -6.01 -7.69 -22.13
CA GLN A 80 -7.44 -7.55 -21.92
C GLN A 80 -7.77 -6.62 -20.75
N LEU A 81 -6.94 -6.59 -19.70
CA LEU A 81 -7.05 -5.62 -18.60
C LEU A 81 -6.65 -4.21 -19.04
N LYS A 82 -5.62 -4.07 -19.87
CA LYS A 82 -5.21 -2.77 -20.44
C LYS A 82 -6.32 -2.20 -21.32
N GLU A 83 -6.93 -3.03 -22.15
CA GLU A 83 -8.06 -2.62 -23.01
C GLU A 83 -9.32 -2.27 -22.19
N LEU A 84 -9.63 -3.02 -21.14
CA LEU A 84 -10.75 -2.72 -20.24
C LEU A 84 -10.56 -1.40 -19.47
N VAL A 85 -9.33 -1.07 -19.06
CA VAL A 85 -8.97 0.20 -18.41
C VAL A 85 -9.00 1.38 -19.39
N LEU A 86 -8.72 1.16 -20.67
CA LEU A 86 -8.80 2.21 -21.70
C LEU A 86 -10.23 2.48 -22.18
N GLN A 87 -11.14 1.52 -22.03
CA GLN A 87 -12.55 1.64 -22.42
C GLN A 87 -13.48 2.13 -21.29
N THR A 88 -12.96 2.31 -20.08
CA THR A 88 -13.72 2.86 -18.95
C THR A 88 -13.57 4.38 -18.86
N GLU A 89 -14.66 5.08 -18.56
CA GLU A 89 -14.65 6.53 -18.32
C GLU A 89 -13.94 6.89 -16.99
N ASP A 90 -13.75 5.91 -16.10
CA ASP A 90 -13.02 6.04 -14.84
C ASP A 90 -12.12 4.81 -14.59
N PRO A 91 -10.80 4.92 -14.82
CA PRO A 91 -9.85 3.80 -14.68
C PRO A 91 -9.61 3.38 -13.22
N GLU A 92 -9.82 4.27 -12.26
CA GLU A 92 -9.57 4.02 -10.84
C GLU A 92 -10.61 3.04 -10.27
N VAL A 93 -11.87 3.21 -10.66
CA VAL A 93 -12.98 2.32 -10.26
C VAL A 93 -12.80 0.92 -10.84
N THR A 94 -12.32 0.82 -12.08
CA THR A 94 -12.13 -0.46 -12.78
C THR A 94 -11.01 -1.28 -12.19
N VAL A 95 -9.86 -0.67 -11.87
CA VAL A 95 -8.76 -1.38 -11.20
C VAL A 95 -9.19 -1.86 -9.81
N GLN A 96 -9.92 -1.04 -9.04
CA GLN A 96 -10.44 -1.46 -7.74
C GLN A 96 -11.49 -2.57 -7.83
N ALA A 97 -12.35 -2.56 -8.85
CA ALA A 97 -13.33 -3.61 -9.10
C ALA A 97 -12.66 -4.93 -9.48
N LEU A 98 -11.64 -4.88 -10.34
CA LEU A 98 -10.85 -6.03 -10.75
C LEU A 98 -10.07 -6.66 -9.59
N VAL A 99 -9.42 -5.83 -8.76
CA VAL A 99 -8.74 -6.29 -7.54
C VAL A 99 -9.73 -6.96 -6.57
N ARG A 100 -10.97 -6.45 -6.47
CA ARG A 100 -12.02 -7.09 -5.66
C ARG A 100 -12.51 -8.41 -6.27
N MET A 101 -12.63 -8.50 -7.59
CA MET A 101 -13.09 -9.71 -8.29
C MET A 101 -12.06 -10.84 -8.21
N VAL A 102 -10.78 -10.55 -8.44
CA VAL A 102 -9.68 -11.53 -8.30
C VAL A 102 -9.65 -12.10 -6.89
N ARG A 103 -9.75 -11.25 -5.87
CA ARG A 103 -9.80 -11.68 -4.45
C ARG A 103 -11.05 -12.49 -4.08
N LYS A 104 -12.15 -12.36 -4.84
CA LYS A 104 -13.38 -13.14 -4.62
C LYS A 104 -13.29 -14.53 -5.24
N LEU A 105 -12.52 -14.69 -6.32
CA LEU A 105 -12.33 -15.97 -7.00
C LEU A 105 -11.34 -16.90 -6.29
N GLU A 106 -10.43 -16.37 -5.47
CA GLU A 106 -9.49 -17.18 -4.65
C GLU A 106 -10.10 -17.66 -3.31
N ALA A 107 -11.35 -17.27 -3.02
CA ALA A 107 -12.04 -17.57 -1.76
C ALA A 107 -13.09 -18.71 -1.88
N GLU A 108 -13.17 -19.37 -3.04
CA GLU A 108 -14.00 -20.56 -3.30
C GLU A 108 -13.11 -21.75 -3.69
#